data_AF-A0A0E3WEF6-F1
#
_entry.id   AF-A0A0E3WEF6-F1
#
_cell.length_a   1.000
_cell.length_b   1.000
_cell.length_c   1.000
_cell.angle_alpha   90.00
_cell.angle_beta   90.00
_cell.angle_gamma   90.00
#
_symmetry.space_group_name_H-M   'P 1'
#
loop_
_entity.id
_entity.type
_entity.pdbx_description
1 polymer ?
#
loop_
_entity_poly.entity_id
_entity_poly.type
_entity_poly.pdbx_seq_one_letter_code
_entity_poly.pdbx_strand_id
1 'polypeptide(L)'
;MIGVDRGGISPVHTHDSTGVIHIESPVTRTFTLGEFFTEWDVGLSTDSIGGLQTGNGKTLRAFLNGNPVTGNPAALPINAHDEIVLIFGGAQRGESIPSHYEFASGQ
;
A
#
# COMPACT_ATOMS: atom_id res chain seq x y z
N MET A 1 -7.64 -3.43 -7.78
CA MET A 1 -7.05 -2.09 -7.60
C MET A 1 -7.90 -1.37 -6.58
N ILE A 2 -7.31 -1.05 -5.44
CA ILE A 2 -7.83 -0.08 -4.49
C ILE A 2 -7.38 1.27 -5.06
N GLY A 3 -8.22 2.30 -5.19
CA GLY A 3 -7.65 3.63 -5.47
C GLY A 3 -8.27 4.56 -6.51
N VAL A 4 -9.07 4.12 -7.49
CA VAL A 4 -9.43 5.00 -8.62
C VAL A 4 -10.66 5.86 -8.30
N ASP A 5 -10.44 7.13 -7.96
CA ASP A 5 -11.54 8.11 -7.77
C ASP A 5 -11.76 8.99 -9.03
N ARG A 6 -13.01 9.35 -9.29
CA ARG A 6 -13.43 10.31 -10.33
C ARG A 6 -14.32 11.43 -9.78
N GLY A 7 -14.48 11.60 -8.46
CA GLY A 7 -15.58 12.43 -7.92
C GLY A 7 -15.44 13.04 -6.53
N GLY A 8 -14.36 12.81 -5.78
CA GLY A 8 -14.16 13.40 -4.45
C GLY A 8 -12.69 13.35 -4.02
N ILE A 9 -12.09 14.53 -3.82
CA ILE A 9 -10.67 14.71 -3.47
C ILE A 9 -10.42 14.17 -2.06
N SER A 10 -10.17 12.87 -1.94
CA SER A 10 -9.51 12.31 -0.77
C SER A 10 -8.04 12.75 -0.78
N PRO A 11 -7.46 13.18 0.35
CA PRO A 11 -6.06 13.61 0.39
C PRO A 11 -5.06 12.54 -0.04
N VAL A 12 -5.46 11.25 -0.06
CA VAL A 12 -4.59 10.12 -0.41
C VAL A 12 -5.36 9.12 -1.29
N HIS A 13 -5.02 9.05 -2.59
CA HIS A 13 -5.77 8.27 -3.59
C HIS A 13 -4.88 7.80 -4.77
N THR A 14 -5.39 7.02 -5.72
CA THR A 14 -4.68 6.74 -6.99
C THR A 14 -5.46 7.33 -8.17
N HIS A 15 -4.78 7.85 -9.19
CA HIS A 15 -5.48 8.40 -10.35
C HIS A 15 -5.84 7.35 -11.41
N ASP A 16 -5.17 6.20 -11.41
CA ASP A 16 -5.30 5.21 -12.47
C ASP A 16 -4.93 3.78 -11.98
N SER A 17 -4.76 2.87 -12.95
CA SER A 17 -4.41 1.48 -12.72
C SER A 17 -2.90 1.22 -12.55
N THR A 18 -2.05 2.24 -12.49
CA THR A 18 -0.61 2.08 -12.25
C THR A 18 -0.30 1.71 -10.80
N GLY A 19 -1.19 2.09 -9.87
CA GLY A 19 -0.99 1.88 -8.44
C GLY A 19 -0.16 2.98 -7.75
N VAL A 20 0.17 4.07 -8.45
CA VAL A 20 0.81 5.25 -7.84
C VAL A 20 -0.17 5.93 -6.89
N ILE A 21 0.26 6.08 -5.63
CA ILE A 21 -0.49 6.80 -4.59
C ILE A 21 -0.11 8.27 -4.64
N HIS A 22 -1.12 9.13 -4.83
CA HIS A 22 -1.02 10.58 -4.79
C HIS A 22 -1.42 11.08 -3.40
N ILE A 23 -0.60 11.97 -2.84
CA ILE A 23 -0.91 12.68 -1.60
C ILE A 23 -1.14 14.16 -1.93
N GLU A 24 -2.40 14.58 -1.96
CA GLU A 24 -2.83 15.93 -2.28
C GLU A 24 -3.61 16.53 -1.11
N SER A 25 -2.86 17.08 -0.14
CA SER A 25 -3.39 17.60 1.10
C SER A 25 -3.10 19.10 1.25
N PRO A 26 -4.06 19.91 1.73
CA PRO A 26 -3.79 21.30 2.10
C PRO A 26 -2.88 21.43 3.34
N VAL A 27 -2.60 20.30 4.01
CA VAL A 27 -1.79 20.22 5.23
C VAL A 27 -0.60 19.29 4.99
N THR A 28 0.60 19.76 5.31
CA THR A 28 1.81 18.94 5.30
C THR A 28 1.83 18.06 6.55
N ARG A 29 1.56 16.77 6.38
CA ARG A 29 1.75 15.74 7.41
C ARG A 29 2.13 14.42 6.75
N THR A 30 2.70 13.52 7.54
CA THR A 30 2.90 12.14 7.12
C THR A 30 1.56 11.41 7.10
N PHE A 31 1.28 10.72 6.00
CA PHE A 31 0.16 9.80 5.89
C PHE A 31 0.65 8.36 6.03
N THR A 32 -0.22 7.47 6.46
CA THR A 32 0.10 6.04 6.56
C THR A 32 -0.61 5.21 5.50
N LEU A 33 -0.08 4.01 5.25
CA LEU A 33 -0.72 3.02 4.39
C LEU A 33 -2.11 2.65 4.90
N GLY A 34 -2.31 2.62 6.22
CA GLY A 34 -3.63 2.37 6.82
C GLY A 34 -4.63 3.47 6.50
N GLU A 35 -4.20 4.74 6.48
CA GLU A 35 -5.05 5.86 6.07
C GLU A 35 -5.46 5.71 4.60
N PHE A 36 -4.52 5.42 3.69
CA PHE A 36 -4.84 5.13 2.30
C PHE A 36 -5.90 4.02 2.20
N PHE A 37 -5.70 2.88 2.86
CA PHE A 37 -6.66 1.77 2.84
C PHE A 37 -8.05 2.16 3.40
N THR A 38 -8.08 3.01 4.43
CA THR A 38 -9.31 3.51 5.07
C THR A 38 -10.12 4.39 4.11
N GLU A 39 -9.48 5.20 3.27
CA GLU A 39 -10.15 6.02 2.25
C GLU A 39 -10.94 5.17 1.24
N TRP A 40 -10.63 3.88 1.14
CA TRP A 40 -11.30 2.91 0.28
C TRP A 40 -12.18 1.92 1.01
N ASP A 41 -12.44 2.14 2.31
CA ASP A 41 -13.21 1.24 3.18
C ASP A 41 -12.63 -0.19 3.20
N VAL A 42 -11.30 -0.30 3.10
CA VAL A 42 -10.57 -1.57 3.19
C VAL A 42 -9.79 -1.60 4.49
N GLY A 43 -10.04 -2.61 5.34
CA GLY A 43 -9.23 -2.82 6.54
C GLY A 43 -7.81 -3.27 6.19
N LEU A 44 -6.81 -2.76 6.92
CA LEU A 44 -5.44 -3.28 6.88
C LEU A 44 -4.94 -3.45 8.31
N SER A 45 -4.46 -4.65 8.64
CA SER A 45 -3.86 -4.97 9.93
C SER A 45 -2.61 -5.83 9.75
N THR A 46 -2.00 -6.26 10.84
CA THR A 46 -0.90 -7.23 10.84
C THR A 46 -1.26 -8.55 10.16
N ASP A 47 -2.53 -8.94 10.21
CA ASP A 47 -3.02 -10.28 9.90
C ASP A 47 -4.22 -10.30 8.95
N SER A 48 -4.62 -9.15 8.40
CA SER A 48 -5.73 -9.03 7.47
C SER A 48 -5.56 -7.92 6.44
N ILE A 49 -6.19 -8.11 5.29
CA ILE A 49 -6.35 -7.10 4.24
C ILE A 49 -7.76 -7.24 3.64
N GLY A 50 -8.60 -6.23 3.85
CA GLY A 50 -10.03 -6.29 3.58
C GLY A 50 -10.69 -7.48 4.30
N GLY A 51 -11.41 -8.30 3.54
CA GLY A 51 -12.02 -9.54 4.06
C GLY A 51 -11.09 -10.75 4.14
N LEU A 52 -9.79 -10.60 3.83
CA LEU A 52 -8.83 -11.71 3.83
C LEU A 52 -8.10 -11.78 5.18
N GLN A 53 -8.14 -12.93 5.83
CA GLN A 53 -7.49 -13.20 7.12
C GLN A 53 -6.35 -14.21 6.94
N THR A 54 -5.22 -13.99 7.62
CA THR A 54 -4.12 -14.97 7.68
C THR A 54 -4.53 -16.29 8.35
N GLY A 55 -3.79 -17.36 8.07
CA GLY A 55 -4.11 -18.71 8.51
C GLY A 55 -4.16 -19.68 7.34
N ASN A 56 -4.29 -20.99 7.62
CA ASN A 56 -4.30 -22.04 6.59
C ASN A 56 -3.12 -21.96 5.59
N GLY A 57 -1.93 -21.63 6.11
CA GLY A 57 -0.72 -21.46 5.30
C GLY A 57 -0.63 -20.14 4.52
N LYS A 58 -1.58 -19.20 4.71
CA LYS A 58 -1.53 -17.85 4.13
C LYS A 58 -1.02 -16.85 5.16
N THR A 59 -0.12 -15.98 4.73
CA THR A 59 0.40 -14.85 5.50
C THR A 59 0.16 -13.54 4.76
N LEU A 60 0.15 -12.44 5.49
CA LEU A 60 0.23 -11.09 4.93
C LEU A 60 1.67 -10.60 5.15
N ARG A 61 2.36 -10.27 4.07
CA ARG A 61 3.75 -9.78 4.09
C ARG A 61 3.79 -8.43 3.42
N ALA A 62 4.47 -7.49 4.05
CA ALA A 62 4.67 -6.14 3.52
C ALA A 62 6.15 -5.91 3.25
N PHE A 63 6.44 -5.18 2.18
CA PHE A 63 7.78 -4.77 1.81
C PHE A 63 7.78 -3.29 1.45
N LEU A 64 8.85 -2.60 1.83
CA LEU A 64 9.14 -1.22 1.51
C LEU A 64 10.48 -1.17 0.77
N ASN A 65 10.47 -0.72 -0.47
CA ASN A 65 11.67 -0.61 -1.31
C ASN A 65 12.45 -1.94 -1.35
N GLY A 66 11.73 -3.06 -1.49
CA GLY A 66 12.27 -4.42 -1.49
C GLY A 66 12.59 -5.01 -0.12
N ASN A 67 12.57 -4.22 0.96
CA ASN A 67 12.92 -4.68 2.30
C ASN A 67 11.66 -5.08 3.10
N PRO A 68 11.70 -6.19 3.87
CA PRO A 68 10.55 -6.62 4.66
C PRO A 68 10.19 -5.60 5.74
N VAL A 69 8.91 -5.27 5.84
CA VAL A 69 8.33 -4.45 6.90
C VAL A 69 8.01 -5.35 8.09
N THR A 70 8.41 -4.93 9.29
CA THR A 70 8.06 -5.60 10.54
C THR A 70 6.89 -4.89 11.22
N GLY A 71 6.03 -5.64 11.91
CA GLY A 71 4.87 -5.08 12.60
C GLY A 71 3.65 -4.86 11.69
N ASN A 72 2.77 -3.93 12.09
CA ASN A 72 1.51 -3.68 11.39
C ASN A 72 1.75 -2.81 10.13
N PRO A 73 1.47 -3.32 8.91
CA PRO A 73 1.67 -2.54 7.69
C PRO A 73 0.78 -1.30 7.60
N ALA A 74 -0.35 -1.24 8.32
CA ALA A 74 -1.19 -0.05 8.37
C ALA A 74 -0.50 1.17 9.03
N ALA A 75 0.53 0.93 9.85
CA ALA A 75 1.32 1.99 10.48
C ALA A 75 2.48 2.49 9.61
N LEU A 76 2.68 1.90 8.42
CA LEU A 76 3.78 2.27 7.53
C LEU A 76 3.58 3.71 7.02
N PRO A 77 4.50 4.64 7.29
CA PRO A 77 4.44 5.98 6.71
C PRO A 77 4.71 5.91 5.21
N ILE A 78 3.96 6.70 4.43
CA ILE A 78 4.16 6.85 2.99
C ILE A 78 5.05 8.07 2.75
N ASN A 79 6.22 7.87 2.15
CA ASN A 79 7.10 8.94 1.70
C ASN A 79 7.11 9.04 0.18
N ALA A 80 7.69 10.13 -0.32
CA ALA A 80 7.89 10.31 -1.76
C ALA A 80 8.71 9.15 -2.34
N HIS A 81 8.20 8.57 -3.43
CA HIS A 81 8.84 7.49 -4.20
C HIS A 81 9.09 6.18 -3.45
N ASP A 82 8.35 5.95 -2.36
CA ASP A 82 8.31 4.62 -1.74
C ASP A 82 7.60 3.62 -2.66
N GLU A 83 8.22 2.45 -2.89
CA GLU A 83 7.57 1.29 -3.48
C GLU A 83 7.12 0.34 -2.36
N ILE A 84 5.80 0.19 -2.23
CA ILE A 84 5.17 -0.64 -1.20
C ILE A 84 4.55 -1.88 -1.84
N VAL A 85 4.92 -3.06 -1.35
CA VAL A 85 4.39 -4.34 -1.83
C VAL A 85 3.67 -5.05 -0.69
N LEU A 86 2.39 -5.37 -0.89
CA LEU A 86 1.62 -6.23 0.00
C LEU A 86 1.36 -7.57 -0.69
N ILE A 87 1.78 -8.67 -0.06
CA ILE A 87 1.56 -10.02 -0.56
C ILE A 87 0.74 -10.80 0.45
N PHE A 88 -0.45 -11.24 0.03
CA PHE A 88 -1.29 -12.14 0.80
C PHE A 88 -1.27 -13.54 0.18
N GLY A 89 -0.83 -14.55 0.93
CA GLY A 89 -0.77 -15.93 0.45
C GLY A 89 0.33 -16.76 1.10
N GLY A 90 0.51 -17.99 0.61
CA GLY A 90 1.66 -18.80 1.00
C GLY A 90 2.90 -18.33 0.25
N ALA A 91 4.07 -18.37 0.91
CA ALA A 91 5.33 -18.00 0.30
C ALA A 91 5.60 -18.85 -0.96
N GLN A 92 5.89 -18.19 -2.07
CA GLN A 92 6.20 -18.85 -3.34
C GLN A 92 7.71 -18.99 -3.52
N ARG A 93 8.15 -20.13 -4.04
CA ARG A 93 9.56 -20.33 -4.37
C ARG A 93 9.92 -19.48 -5.58
N GLY A 94 10.97 -18.67 -5.46
CA GLY A 94 11.41 -17.77 -6.53
C GLY A 94 10.60 -16.48 -6.65
N GLU A 95 9.83 -16.13 -5.62
CA GLU A 95 9.16 -14.83 -5.53
C GLU A 95 10.18 -13.69 -5.56
N SER A 96 10.06 -12.81 -6.56
CA SER A 96 10.85 -11.59 -6.68
C SER A 96 10.05 -10.42 -6.09
N ILE A 97 10.64 -9.71 -5.14
CA ILE A 97 10.04 -8.51 -4.56
C ILE A 97 10.64 -7.30 -5.29
N PRO A 98 9.82 -6.48 -5.96
CA PRO A 98 10.25 -5.20 -6.50
C PRO A 98 10.87 -4.30 -5.42
N SER A 99 11.84 -3.48 -5.81
CA SER A 99 12.50 -2.51 -4.94
C SER A 99 12.62 -1.11 -5.55
N HIS A 100 12.15 -0.94 -6.78
CA HIS A 100 12.11 0.33 -7.47
C HIS A 100 10.97 0.37 -8.49
N TYR A 101 10.15 1.41 -8.39
CA TYR A 101 9.17 1.80 -9.42
C TYR A 101 9.69 3.03 -10.16
N GLU A 102 9.61 3.00 -11.49
CA GLU A 102 10.01 4.12 -12.35
C GLU A 102 8.87 5.14 -12.45
N PHE A 103 8.93 6.19 -11.64
CA PHE A 103 7.94 7.28 -11.65
C PHE A 103 8.04 8.10 -12.93
N ALA A 104 6.88 8.52 -13.47
CA ALA A 104 6.88 9.44 -14.60
C ALA A 104 7.44 10.81 -14.18
N SER A 105 7.99 11.56 -15.13
CA SER A 105 8.51 12.89 -14.83
C SER A 105 7.43 13.79 -14.21
N GLY A 106 7.69 14.32 -13.03
CA GLY A 106 6.75 15.15 -12.27
C GLY A 106 5.87 14.40 -11.27
N GLN A 107 6.04 13.07 -11.14
CA GLN A 107 5.53 12.25 -10.04
C GLN A 107 6.61 11.99 -8.98
#